data_AF-A0A7W7D5D5-F1
#
_entry.id   AF-A0A7W7D5D5-F1
#
_cell.length_a   1.000
_cell.length_b   1.000
_cell.length_c   1.000
_cell.angle_alpha   90.00
_cell.angle_beta   90.00
_cell.angle_gamma   90.00
#
_symmetry.space_group_name_H-M   'P 1'
#
loop_
_entity.id
_entity.type
_entity.pdbx_description
1 polymer ?
#
loop_
_entity_poly.entity_id
_entity_poly.type
_entity_poly.pdbx_seq_one_letter_code
_entity_poly.pdbx_strand_id
1 'polypeptide(L)'
;MAREERPGVLLFPGPSRIGHSRDDTSRTTAQVFAAAWTTRGGKVLTVVDWPETAASWLRPAIRLTARTPDAWVIAAGLLGFARLARRLRHSTDFDPARTVAFASLGDPCLTALAGPHSLHGLRGASADGGTWDVRQGRVTSHPPTGTGAAR
;
A
#
# COMPACT_ATOMS: atom_id res chain seq x y z
N MET A 1 19.13 40.34 12.57
CA MET A 1 18.14 39.25 12.70
C MET A 1 18.31 38.29 11.53
N ALA A 2 19.19 37.31 11.68
CA ALA A 2 19.36 36.25 10.70
C ALA A 2 18.26 35.21 10.94
N ARG A 3 17.50 34.88 9.90
CA ARG A 3 16.58 33.74 9.90
C ARG A 3 17.43 32.48 9.93
N GLU A 4 17.24 31.68 10.97
CA GLU A 4 17.83 30.36 11.09
C GLU A 4 17.15 29.43 10.07
N GLU A 5 17.84 29.23 8.94
CA GLU A 5 17.56 28.17 7.97
C GLU A 5 17.62 26.83 8.72
N ARG A 6 16.45 26.24 9.00
CA ARG A 6 16.37 24.92 9.64
C ARG A 6 16.93 23.88 8.66
N PRO A 7 18.02 23.15 8.99
CA PRO A 7 18.57 22.12 8.12
C PRO A 7 17.52 21.05 7.89
N GLY A 8 17.41 20.61 6.63
CA GLY A 8 16.43 19.64 6.15
C GLY A 8 16.31 18.47 7.12
N VAL A 9 15.15 18.38 7.78
CA VAL A 9 14.72 17.20 8.51
C VAL A 9 14.84 16.06 7.51
N LEU A 10 15.77 15.14 7.76
CA LEU A 10 15.73 13.80 7.18
C LEU A 10 14.34 13.26 7.52
N LEU A 11 13.41 13.35 6.57
CA LEU A 11 12.01 13.04 6.80
C LEU A 11 11.95 11.53 7.01
N PHE A 12 12.09 11.11 8.26
CA PHE A 12 11.89 9.72 8.61
C PHE A 12 10.52 9.31 8.08
N PRO A 13 10.41 8.11 7.50
CA PRO A 13 9.15 7.65 7.00
C PRO A 13 8.12 7.69 8.13
N GLY A 14 6.96 8.30 7.88
CA GLY A 14 5.88 8.40 8.86
C GLY A 14 5.38 7.04 9.36
N PRO A 15 4.51 6.99 10.39
CA PRO A 15 3.90 5.74 10.82
C PRO A 15 3.17 5.04 9.68
N SER A 16 3.47 3.76 9.43
CA SER A 16 2.81 2.94 8.42
C SER A 16 1.96 1.84 9.05
N ARG A 17 0.98 1.35 8.31
CA ARG A 17 0.26 0.11 8.61
C ARG A 17 0.32 -0.84 7.46
N ILE A 18 0.60 -2.09 7.77
CA ILE A 18 0.82 -3.11 6.76
C ILE A 18 -0.36 -4.08 6.78
N GLY A 19 -0.91 -4.37 5.61
CA GLY A 19 -1.93 -5.37 5.40
C GLY A 19 -1.44 -6.45 4.44
N HIS A 20 -1.74 -7.72 4.71
CA HIS A 20 -1.36 -8.78 3.78
C HIS A 20 -2.33 -9.96 3.72
N SER A 21 -2.37 -10.62 2.56
CA SER A 21 -3.02 -11.94 2.44
C SER A 21 -2.19 -13.00 3.18
N ARG A 22 -2.83 -14.08 3.62
CA ARG A 22 -2.18 -15.16 4.40
C ARG A 22 -1.26 -16.07 3.60
N ASP A 23 -1.22 -15.98 2.28
CA ASP A 23 -0.28 -16.74 1.46
C ASP A 23 1.19 -16.37 1.77
N ASP A 24 2.10 -17.29 1.48
CA ASP A 24 3.51 -17.17 1.87
C ASP A 24 4.22 -16.01 1.17
N THR A 25 3.86 -15.73 -0.09
CA THR A 25 4.42 -14.60 -0.85
C THR A 25 4.04 -13.28 -0.17
N SER A 26 2.75 -13.07 0.08
CA SER A 26 2.23 -11.87 0.74
C SER A 26 2.83 -11.67 2.14
N ARG A 27 2.92 -12.74 2.93
CA ARG A 27 3.53 -12.70 4.27
C ARG A 27 5.01 -12.32 4.22
N THR A 28 5.77 -12.96 3.34
CA THR A 28 7.20 -12.67 3.17
C THR A 28 7.43 -11.24 2.73
N THR A 29 6.67 -10.75 1.74
CA THR A 29 6.76 -9.37 1.26
C THR A 29 6.44 -8.36 2.37
N ALA A 30 5.40 -8.60 3.18
CA ALA A 30 5.05 -7.74 4.30
C ALA A 30 6.16 -7.68 5.36
N GLN A 31 6.79 -8.82 5.67
CA GLN A 31 7.89 -8.90 6.64
C GLN A 31 9.14 -8.17 6.13
N VAL A 32 9.53 -8.40 4.87
CA VAL A 32 10.67 -7.72 4.24
C VAL A 32 10.44 -6.21 4.21
N PHE A 33 9.23 -5.76 3.85
CA PHE A 33 8.89 -4.34 3.89
C PHE A 33 8.97 -3.77 5.31
N ALA A 34 8.38 -4.45 6.30
CA ALA A 34 8.38 -3.98 7.70
C ALA A 34 9.81 -3.79 8.23
N ALA A 35 10.70 -4.74 7.95
CA ALA A 35 12.11 -4.64 8.28
C ALA A 35 12.77 -3.45 7.57
N ALA A 36 12.59 -3.33 6.25
CA ALA A 36 13.18 -2.26 5.46
C ALA A 36 12.69 -0.85 5.85
N TRP A 37 11.43 -0.72 6.26
CA TRP A 37 10.83 0.52 6.75
C TRP A 37 11.43 0.92 8.09
N THR A 38 11.54 -0.05 9.01
CA THR A 38 12.08 0.16 10.37
C THR A 38 13.56 0.52 10.33
N THR A 39 14.36 -0.15 9.49
CA THR A 39 15.79 0.17 9.28
C THR A 39 16.00 1.59 8.76
N ARG A 40 15.02 2.15 8.03
CA ARG A 40 15.02 3.56 7.56
C ARG A 40 14.48 4.55 8.60
N GLY A 41 14.24 4.11 9.84
CA GLY A 41 13.68 4.91 10.93
C GLY A 41 12.16 5.09 10.88
N GLY A 42 11.48 4.37 9.99
CA GLY A 42 10.02 4.38 9.91
C GLY A 42 9.37 3.55 11.00
N LYS A 43 8.17 3.94 11.44
CA LYS A 43 7.42 3.19 12.46
C LYS A 43 6.34 2.33 11.83
N VAL A 44 6.30 1.03 12.13
CA VAL A 44 5.17 0.16 11.79
C VAL A 44 4.19 0.14 12.97
N LEU A 45 2.97 0.67 12.78
CA LEU A 45 1.95 0.71 13.82
C LEU A 45 1.28 -0.65 14.04
N THR A 46 1.04 -1.40 12.96
CA THR A 46 0.48 -2.75 13.02
C THR A 46 0.72 -3.48 11.70
N VAL A 47 0.70 -4.80 11.78
CA VAL A 47 0.64 -5.72 10.64
C VAL A 47 -0.66 -6.51 10.79
N VAL A 48 -1.50 -6.49 9.75
CA VAL A 48 -2.82 -7.13 9.74
C VAL A 48 -2.86 -8.15 8.61
N ASP A 49 -3.14 -9.41 8.95
CA ASP A 49 -3.39 -10.46 7.98
C ASP A 49 -4.90 -10.68 7.74
N TRP A 50 -5.22 -11.27 6.59
CA TRP A 50 -6.53 -11.86 6.28
C TRP A 50 -6.40 -13.08 5.35
N PRO A 51 -7.33 -14.05 5.43
CA PRO A 51 -7.43 -15.10 4.42
C PRO A 51 -7.99 -14.55 3.11
N GLU A 52 -7.65 -15.17 1.98
CA GLU A 52 -8.18 -14.80 0.66
C GLU A 52 -9.71 -14.97 0.59
N THR A 53 -10.23 -15.93 1.37
CA THR A 53 -11.66 -16.23 1.51
C THR A 53 -12.14 -15.98 2.95
N ALA A 54 -12.41 -14.72 3.28
CA ALA A 54 -13.03 -14.37 4.55
C ALA A 54 -14.56 -14.37 4.45
N ALA A 55 -15.25 -14.97 5.44
CA ALA A 55 -16.69 -14.84 5.61
C ALA A 55 -17.11 -13.41 6.00
N SER A 56 -16.20 -12.63 6.60
CA SER A 56 -16.41 -11.23 6.93
C SER A 56 -15.11 -10.43 6.81
N TRP A 57 -15.21 -9.25 6.21
CA TRP A 57 -14.10 -8.32 5.98
C TRP A 57 -14.06 -7.17 7.00
N LEU A 58 -15.02 -7.10 7.93
CA LEU A 58 -15.11 -5.98 8.86
C LEU A 58 -13.97 -5.98 9.90
N ARG A 59 -13.66 -7.14 10.48
CA ARG A 59 -12.55 -7.26 11.45
C ARG A 59 -11.20 -6.81 10.86
N PRO A 60 -10.75 -7.32 9.70
CA PRO A 60 -9.50 -6.83 9.11
C PRO A 60 -9.58 -5.34 8.75
N ALA A 61 -10.72 -4.85 8.25
CA ALA A 61 -10.90 -3.42 7.95
C ALA A 61 -10.70 -2.54 9.18
N ILE A 62 -11.38 -2.83 10.29
CA ILE A 62 -11.26 -2.07 11.56
C ILE A 62 -9.82 -2.12 12.07
N ARG A 63 -9.18 -3.29 12.09
CA ARG A 63 -7.78 -3.40 12.59
C ARG A 63 -6.83 -2.56 11.73
N LEU A 64 -7.03 -2.55 10.42
CA LEU A 64 -6.20 -1.78 9.50
C LEU A 64 -6.39 -0.27 9.68
N THR A 65 -7.56 0.20 10.14
CA THR A 65 -7.89 1.63 10.25
C THR A 65 -8.05 2.19 11.67
N ALA A 66 -7.92 1.39 12.73
CA ALA A 66 -8.09 1.79 14.14
C ALA A 66 -7.30 3.05 14.62
N ARG A 67 -6.28 3.49 13.89
CA ARG A 67 -5.51 4.73 14.04
C ARG A 67 -5.03 5.17 12.65
N THR A 68 -5.14 6.45 12.31
CA THR A 68 -4.71 6.92 10.99
C THR A 68 -3.18 6.83 10.85
N PRO A 69 -2.64 5.98 9.95
CA PRO A 69 -1.22 6.00 9.61
C PRO A 69 -0.95 7.13 8.61
N ASP A 70 0.31 7.41 8.33
CA ASP A 70 0.73 8.27 7.21
C ASP A 70 0.54 7.56 5.87
N ALA A 71 0.77 6.24 5.85
CA ALA A 71 0.54 5.38 4.70
C ALA A 71 0.03 3.99 5.08
N TRP A 72 -0.82 3.42 4.23
CA TRP A 72 -1.12 1.99 4.22
C TRP A 72 -0.23 1.28 3.21
N VAL A 73 0.22 0.08 3.56
CA VAL A 73 1.06 -0.76 2.69
C VAL A 73 0.42 -2.13 2.53
N ILE A 74 0.14 -2.56 1.31
CA ILE A 74 -0.64 -3.76 1.04
C ILE A 74 0.14 -4.76 0.17
N ALA A 75 0.42 -5.94 0.73
CA ALA A 75 0.98 -7.10 0.03
C ALA A 75 -0.06 -8.22 0.00
N ALA A 76 -0.83 -8.37 -1.08
CA ALA A 76 -1.98 -9.27 -1.08
C ALA A 76 -2.32 -9.85 -2.45
N GLY A 77 -3.12 -10.92 -2.42
CA GLY A 77 -3.83 -11.43 -3.57
C GLY A 77 -4.96 -10.51 -4.02
N LEU A 78 -5.28 -10.57 -5.32
CA LEU A 78 -6.25 -9.70 -5.98
C LEU A 78 -7.65 -9.78 -5.40
N LEU A 79 -8.18 -11.00 -5.24
CA LEU A 79 -9.60 -11.19 -4.92
C LEU A 79 -9.92 -10.83 -3.47
N GLY A 80 -9.07 -11.26 -2.54
CA GLY A 80 -9.17 -10.96 -1.12
C GLY A 80 -9.04 -9.47 -0.87
N PHE A 81 -8.05 -8.82 -1.49
CA PHE A 81 -7.90 -7.37 -1.36
C PHE A 81 -9.07 -6.61 -2.00
N ALA A 82 -9.58 -7.00 -3.16
CA ALA A 82 -10.74 -6.33 -3.77
C ALA A 82 -11.97 -6.36 -2.83
N ARG A 83 -12.22 -7.50 -2.17
CA ARG A 83 -13.31 -7.64 -1.20
C ARG A 83 -13.08 -6.80 0.05
N LEU A 84 -11.85 -6.79 0.57
CA LEU A 84 -11.47 -5.95 1.70
C LEU A 84 -11.56 -4.46 1.38
N ALA A 85 -11.08 -4.03 0.21
CA ALA A 85 -11.08 -2.64 -0.25
C ALA A 85 -12.50 -2.08 -0.32
N ARG A 86 -13.46 -2.85 -0.85
CA ARG A 86 -14.88 -2.46 -0.83
C ARG A 86 -15.38 -2.24 0.59
N ARG A 87 -15.01 -3.12 1.53
CA ARG A 87 -15.39 -2.97 2.94
C ARG A 87 -14.72 -1.77 3.60
N LEU A 88 -13.44 -1.54 3.33
CA LEU A 88 -12.67 -0.40 3.81
C LEU A 88 -13.32 0.91 3.36
N ARG A 89 -13.61 1.06 2.06
CA ARG A 89 -14.23 2.25 1.50
C ARG A 89 -15.63 2.54 2.04
N HIS A 90 -16.37 1.49 2.38
CA HIS A 90 -17.73 1.64 2.91
C HIS A 90 -17.78 1.96 4.41
N SER A 91 -16.80 1.50 5.20
CA SER A 91 -16.93 1.45 6.66
C SER A 91 -15.80 2.12 7.43
N THR A 92 -14.85 2.77 6.76
CA THR A 92 -13.65 3.34 7.40
C THR A 92 -13.11 4.55 6.63
N ASP A 93 -12.20 5.31 7.25
CA ASP A 93 -11.49 6.44 6.62
C ASP A 93 -10.31 6.00 5.72
N PHE A 94 -10.37 4.79 5.17
CA PHE A 94 -9.34 4.27 4.29
C PHE A 94 -9.25 5.12 3.01
N ASP A 95 -8.05 5.62 2.73
CA ASP A 95 -7.76 6.45 1.56
C ASP A 95 -6.80 5.72 0.59
N PRO A 96 -7.29 5.30 -0.60
CA PRO A 96 -6.43 4.70 -1.62
C PRO A 96 -5.25 5.59 -2.03
N ALA A 97 -5.40 6.92 -2.02
CA ALA A 97 -4.33 7.85 -2.39
C ALA A 97 -3.14 7.84 -1.41
N ARG A 98 -3.38 7.35 -0.18
CA ARG A 98 -2.36 7.16 0.87
C ARG A 98 -1.92 5.70 0.98
N THR A 99 -2.27 4.88 0.00
CA THR A 99 -1.96 3.45 0.00
C THR A 99 -0.91 3.12 -1.05
N VAL A 100 0.10 2.37 -0.64
CA VAL A 100 1.13 1.78 -1.50
C VAL A 100 0.94 0.27 -1.53
N ALA A 101 1.02 -0.35 -2.70
CA ALA A 101 0.83 -1.78 -2.88
C ALA A 101 1.97 -2.43 -3.69
N PHE A 102 2.01 -3.76 -3.67
CA PHE A 102 3.00 -4.54 -4.43
C PHE A 102 2.44 -5.00 -5.79
N ALA A 103 3.33 -5.52 -6.63
CA ALA A 103 3.08 -5.83 -8.04
C ALA A 103 1.82 -6.67 -8.30
N SER A 104 1.46 -7.58 -7.39
CA SER A 104 0.25 -8.41 -7.50
C SER A 104 -1.04 -7.59 -7.60
N LEU A 105 -1.05 -6.35 -7.08
CA LEU A 105 -2.20 -5.46 -7.10
C LEU A 105 -2.16 -4.42 -8.24
N GLY A 106 -1.11 -4.44 -9.06
CA GLY A 106 -1.03 -3.65 -10.30
C GLY A 106 -1.79 -4.28 -11.48
N ASP A 107 -2.55 -5.35 -11.26
CA ASP A 107 -3.35 -5.99 -12.31
C ASP A 107 -4.62 -5.17 -12.59
N PRO A 108 -4.93 -4.85 -13.87
CA PRO A 108 -6.17 -4.17 -14.24
C PRO A 108 -7.46 -4.82 -13.70
N CYS A 109 -7.48 -6.15 -13.51
CA CYS A 109 -8.60 -6.89 -12.93
C CYS A 109 -8.96 -6.43 -11.52
N LEU A 110 -7.99 -5.90 -10.76
CA LEU A 110 -8.25 -5.39 -9.42
C LEU A 110 -9.34 -4.30 -9.42
N THR A 111 -9.27 -3.38 -10.37
CA THR A 111 -10.20 -2.26 -10.47
C THR A 111 -11.62 -2.73 -10.80
N ALA A 112 -11.74 -3.74 -11.67
CA ALA A 112 -13.01 -4.37 -12.00
C ALA A 112 -13.62 -5.10 -10.79
N LEU A 113 -12.80 -5.82 -10.02
CA LEU A 113 -13.25 -6.57 -8.84
C LEU A 113 -13.63 -5.66 -7.66
N ALA A 114 -12.90 -4.57 -7.44
CA ALA A 114 -13.16 -3.63 -6.35
C ALA A 114 -14.34 -2.69 -6.65
N GLY A 115 -14.69 -2.52 -7.93
CA GLY A 115 -15.78 -1.67 -8.39
C GLY A 115 -15.32 -0.25 -8.76
N PRO A 116 -16.15 0.49 -9.52
CA PRO A 116 -15.74 1.74 -10.16
C PRO A 116 -15.25 2.78 -9.15
N HIS A 117 -14.14 3.44 -9.45
CA HIS A 117 -13.53 4.54 -8.67
C HIS A 117 -13.15 4.21 -7.21
N SER A 118 -13.33 2.97 -6.74
CA SER A 118 -13.08 2.59 -5.34
C SER A 118 -11.60 2.64 -4.94
N LEU A 119 -10.70 2.56 -5.93
CA LEU A 119 -9.25 2.53 -5.76
C LEU A 119 -8.54 3.72 -6.41
N HIS A 120 -9.27 4.79 -6.77
CA HIS A 120 -8.64 5.99 -7.36
C HIS A 120 -7.54 6.54 -6.44
N GLY A 121 -6.31 6.67 -6.96
CA GLY A 121 -5.14 7.15 -6.23
C GLY A 121 -4.26 6.04 -5.66
N LEU A 122 -4.71 4.78 -5.66
CA LEU A 122 -3.87 3.64 -5.28
C LEU A 122 -2.63 3.58 -6.18
N ARG A 123 -1.47 3.33 -5.58
CA ARG A 123 -0.20 3.20 -6.29
C ARG A 123 0.62 2.05 -5.76
N GLY A 124 1.64 1.64 -6.50
CA GLY A 124 2.50 0.57 -6.06
C GLY A 124 3.79 0.42 -6.83
N ALA A 125 4.60 -0.53 -6.39
CA ALA A 125 5.82 -0.94 -7.06
C ALA A 125 5.55 -2.15 -7.95
N SER A 126 6.16 -2.15 -9.13
CA SER A 126 6.19 -3.28 -10.06
C SER A 126 7.38 -4.20 -9.74
N ALA A 127 7.33 -5.45 -10.18
CA ALA A 127 8.39 -6.44 -9.92
C ALA A 127 9.71 -6.13 -10.64
N ASP A 128 9.66 -5.35 -11.71
CA ASP A 128 10.79 -4.88 -12.51
C ASP A 128 11.46 -3.60 -11.94
N GLY A 129 11.03 -3.13 -10.77
CA GLY A 129 11.50 -1.87 -10.18
C GLY A 129 10.78 -0.63 -10.71
N GLY A 130 9.81 -0.79 -11.62
CA GLY A 130 8.90 0.27 -12.01
C GLY A 130 7.84 0.58 -10.95
N THR A 131 6.88 1.41 -11.33
CA THR A 131 5.72 1.72 -10.48
C THR A 131 4.43 1.60 -11.28
N TRP A 132 3.31 1.61 -10.58
CA TRP A 132 2.00 1.67 -11.21
C TRP A 132 1.05 2.53 -10.36
N ASP A 133 0.04 3.09 -10.99
CA ASP A 133 -1.01 3.84 -10.29
C ASP A 133 -2.39 3.66 -10.92
N VAL A 134 -3.43 3.84 -10.09
CA VAL A 134 -4.83 3.77 -10.48
C VAL A 134 -5.40 5.17 -10.63
N ARG A 135 -5.79 5.53 -11.85
CA ARG A 135 -6.53 6.76 -12.15
C ARG A 135 -7.79 6.43 -12.92
N GLN A 136 -8.91 7.01 -12.49
CA GLN A 136 -10.21 6.83 -13.15
C GLN A 136 -10.56 5.35 -13.43
N GLY A 137 -10.21 4.46 -12.50
CA GLY A 137 -10.44 3.01 -12.67
C GLY A 137 -9.51 2.29 -13.64
N ARG A 138 -8.47 2.95 -14.16
CA ARG A 138 -7.44 2.36 -15.03
C ARG A 138 -6.13 2.24 -14.28
N VAL A 139 -5.46 1.09 -14.43
CA VAL A 139 -4.07 0.92 -13.98
C VAL A 139 -3.13 1.39 -15.10
N THR A 140 -2.14 2.21 -14.73
CA THR A 140 -1.07 2.65 -15.62
C THR A 140 0.27 2.25 -15.01
N SER A 141 1.10 1.55 -15.77
CA SER A 141 2.46 1.18 -15.36
C SER A 141 3.47 2.21 -15.88
N HIS A 142 4.48 2.49 -15.07
CA HIS A 142 5.60 3.36 -15.38
C HIS A 142 6.88 2.55 -15.24
N PRO A 143 7.78 2.59 -16.24
CA PRO A 143 9.05 1.88 -16.16
C PRO A 143 9.89 2.41 -14.99
N PRO A 144 10.85 1.64 -14.47
CA PRO A 144 11.83 2.15 -13.53
C PRO A 144 12.46 3.41 -14.12
N THR A 145 12.45 4.51 -13.38
CA THR A 145 13.17 5.71 -13.78
C THR A 145 14.63 5.33 -13.82
N GLY A 146 15.18 5.13 -15.03
CA GLY A 146 16.53 4.64 -15.20
C GLY A 146 17.48 5.47 -14.35
N THR A 147 18.14 4.85 -13.39
CA THR A 147 19.45 5.32 -12.96
C THR A 147 20.25 5.46 -14.23
N GLY A 148 20.66 6.69 -14.54
CA GLY A 148 21.17 7.06 -15.86
C GLY A 148 22.15 6.04 -16.41
N ALA A 149 22.11 5.88 -17.74
CA ALA A 149 23.19 5.25 -18.48
C ALA A 149 24.53 5.87 -18.05
N ALA A 150 25.24 5.19 -17.15
CA ALA A 150 26.67 5.33 -17.03
C ALA A 150 27.25 4.48 -18.15
N ARG A 151 27.84 5.18 -19.13
CA ARG A 151 28.65 4.63 -20.22
C ARG A 151 29.77 3.75 -19.71
#